data_AF-A0A7T1T546-F1
#
_entry.id   AF-A0A7T1T546-F1
#
_cell.length_a   1.000
_cell.length_b   1.000
_cell.length_c   1.000
_cell.angle_alpha   90.00
_cell.angle_beta   90.00
_cell.angle_gamma   90.00
#
_symmetry.space_group_name_H-M   'P 1'
#
loop_
_entity.id
_entity.type
_entity.pdbx_description
1 polymer ?
#
loop_
_entity_poly.entity_id
_entity_poly.type
_entity_poly.pdbx_seq_one_letter_code
_entity_poly.pdbx_strand_id
1 'polypeptide(L)'
;MEIVATALLAVFTTGYLVLAGADIGVGMLLPWLGRSAPERRTVIAAFAPFFLGNEVWLVAVAGILAGAFPGMEHELLYAHRQLFLLLLLGWVVRDAGLWWRGRFDAAWWRAGCDTMVVAGSWALALALGGVLGSLLAGSAPYGLPIVAVFALHGSGFARLRLPSSLRHRAVGSYPLTAVALAGLALAAGARLDLGHAVAGPSSLKIVTVFVLVMLPLMLGAQALSWWTFRARVKGPGYL
;
A
#
# COMPACT_ATOMS: atom_id res chain seq x y z
N MET A 1 14.43 23.40 -5.78
CA MET A 1 14.05 22.54 -4.64
C MET A 1 12.62 22.02 -4.79
N GLU A 2 11.67 22.86 -5.20
CA GLU A 2 10.28 22.45 -5.46
C GLU A 2 10.14 21.27 -6.42
N ILE A 3 10.72 21.35 -7.63
CA ILE A 3 10.70 20.25 -8.62
C ILE A 3 11.21 18.93 -8.01
N VAL A 4 12.24 19.00 -7.17
CA VAL A 4 12.82 17.82 -6.51
C VAL A 4 11.84 17.28 -5.47
N ALA A 5 11.24 18.12 -4.63
CA ALA A 5 10.23 17.70 -3.66
C ALA A 5 9.00 17.08 -4.34
N THR A 6 8.56 17.64 -5.46
CA THR A 6 7.47 17.09 -6.28
C THR A 6 7.83 15.72 -6.84
N ALA A 7 9.04 15.58 -7.39
CA ALA A 7 9.52 14.29 -7.88
C ALA A 7 9.62 13.26 -6.75
N LEU A 8 10.08 13.66 -5.56
CA LEU A 8 10.12 12.78 -4.38
C LEU A 8 8.70 12.35 -3.97
N LEU A 9 7.75 13.29 -3.87
CA LEU A 9 6.35 12.96 -3.57
C LEU A 9 5.78 11.94 -4.58
N ALA A 10 6.05 12.13 -5.86
CA ALA A 10 5.64 11.21 -6.92
C ALA A 10 6.29 9.82 -6.78
N VAL A 11 7.59 9.76 -6.48
CA VAL A 11 8.33 8.50 -6.24
C VAL A 11 7.76 7.77 -5.02
N PHE A 12 7.55 8.46 -3.91
CA PHE A 12 7.05 7.85 -2.68
C PHE A 12 5.61 7.38 -2.81
N THR A 13 4.74 8.18 -3.43
CA THR A 13 3.35 7.81 -3.68
C THR A 13 3.26 6.63 -4.63
N THR A 14 4.02 6.65 -5.73
CA THR A 14 4.09 5.53 -6.68
C THR A 14 4.62 4.27 -6.01
N GLY A 15 5.71 4.39 -5.25
CA GLY A 15 6.31 3.28 -4.53
C GLY A 15 5.34 2.68 -3.51
N TYR A 16 4.61 3.49 -2.75
CA TYR A 16 3.56 3.01 -1.85
C TYR A 16 2.46 2.26 -2.61
N LEU A 17 1.89 2.87 -3.66
CA LEU A 17 0.80 2.23 -4.41
C LEU A 17 1.21 0.90 -5.02
N VAL A 18 2.43 0.78 -5.54
CA VAL A 18 2.95 -0.47 -6.11
C VAL A 18 3.30 -1.47 -5.01
N LEU A 19 4.11 -1.09 -4.03
CA LEU A 19 4.61 -2.03 -3.03
C LEU A 19 3.49 -2.44 -2.07
N ALA A 20 2.83 -1.48 -1.43
CA ALA A 20 1.75 -1.73 -0.48
C ALA A 20 0.47 -2.20 -1.18
N GLY A 21 0.22 -1.76 -2.42
CA GLY A 21 -0.92 -2.25 -3.19
C GLY A 21 -0.92 -3.76 -3.38
N ALA A 22 0.27 -4.39 -3.38
CA ALA A 22 0.40 -5.83 -3.47
C ALA A 22 -0.12 -6.53 -2.20
N ASP A 23 0.32 -6.11 -1.02
CA ASP A 23 -0.15 -6.68 0.25
C ASP A 23 -1.62 -6.34 0.54
N ILE A 24 -2.06 -5.12 0.23
CA ILE A 24 -3.48 -4.73 0.28
C ILE A 24 -4.31 -5.70 -0.58
N GLY A 25 -3.94 -5.88 -1.84
CA GLY A 25 -4.64 -6.78 -2.76
C GLY A 25 -4.64 -8.24 -2.32
N VAL A 26 -3.54 -8.75 -1.76
CA VAL A 26 -3.50 -10.11 -1.19
C VAL A 26 -4.44 -10.22 0.00
N GLY A 27 -4.44 -9.23 0.90
CA GLY A 27 -5.33 -9.19 2.05
C GLY A 27 -6.82 -9.15 1.66
N MET A 28 -7.19 -8.36 0.64
CA MET A 28 -8.56 -8.34 0.07
C MET A 28 -9.00 -9.73 -0.39
N LEU A 29 -8.08 -10.46 -1.02
CA LEU A 29 -8.32 -11.76 -1.65
C LEU A 29 -8.01 -12.95 -0.73
N LEU A 30 -7.71 -12.73 0.55
CA LEU A 30 -7.31 -13.78 1.48
C LEU A 30 -8.28 -14.98 1.51
N PRO A 31 -9.62 -14.81 1.53
CA PRO A 31 -10.58 -15.93 1.53
C PRO A 31 -10.61 -16.70 0.21
N TRP A 32 -10.26 -16.05 -0.89
CA TRP A 32 -10.22 -16.65 -2.23
C TRP A 32 -8.91 -17.45 -2.43
N LEU A 33 -7.79 -16.86 -2.04
CA LEU A 33 -6.47 -17.45 -2.17
C LEU A 33 -6.28 -18.61 -1.18
N GLY A 34 -6.78 -18.48 0.05
CA GLY A 34 -6.74 -19.50 1.09
C GLY A 34 -8.14 -19.84 1.62
N ARG A 35 -8.58 -21.07 1.39
CA ARG A 35 -9.90 -21.57 1.78
C ARG A 35 -9.91 -22.26 3.14
N SER A 36 -8.75 -22.69 3.64
CA SER A 36 -8.58 -23.25 4.98
C SER A 36 -7.59 -22.43 5.82
N ALA A 37 -7.62 -22.59 7.15
CA ALA A 37 -6.73 -21.85 8.05
C ALA A 37 -5.22 -22.05 7.74
N PRO A 38 -4.72 -23.26 7.41
CA PRO A 38 -3.34 -23.45 6.96
C PRO A 38 -3.03 -22.78 5.61
N GLU A 39 -3.97 -22.78 4.67
CA GLU A 39 -3.79 -22.10 3.39
C GLU A 39 -3.73 -20.58 3.58
N ARG A 40 -4.63 -19.99 4.39
CA ARG A 40 -4.63 -18.55 4.71
C ARG A 40 -3.33 -18.13 5.39
N ARG A 41 -2.81 -18.97 6.29
CA ARG A 41 -1.50 -18.78 6.92
C ARG A 41 -0.37 -18.72 5.88
N THR A 42 -0.40 -19.62 4.89
CA THR A 42 0.56 -19.65 3.78
C THR A 42 0.43 -18.41 2.89
N VAL A 43 -0.79 -17.91 2.68
CA VAL A 43 -1.06 -16.68 1.93
C VAL A 43 -0.50 -15.45 2.65
N ILE A 44 -0.74 -15.33 3.96
CA ILE A 44 -0.19 -14.23 4.77
C ILE A 44 1.34 -14.26 4.76
N ALA A 45 1.95 -15.44 4.91
CA ALA A 45 3.39 -15.61 4.86
C ALA A 45 4.03 -15.15 3.52
N ALA A 46 3.25 -15.03 2.44
CA ALA A 46 3.75 -14.58 1.15
C ALA A 46 4.10 -13.09 1.12
N PHE A 47 3.42 -12.27 1.93
CA PHE A 47 3.61 -10.82 1.97
C PHE A 47 4.09 -10.29 3.34
N ALA A 48 3.96 -11.07 4.42
CA ALA A 48 4.36 -10.69 5.77
C ALA A 48 5.80 -10.15 5.93
N PRO A 49 6.82 -10.59 5.17
CA PRO A 49 8.16 -10.01 5.28
C PRO A 49 8.29 -8.58 4.69
N PHE A 50 7.29 -8.12 3.93
CA PHE A 50 7.36 -6.88 3.17
C PHE A 50 6.42 -5.79 3.69
N PHE A 51 5.26 -6.15 4.25
CA PHE A 51 4.16 -5.19 4.48
C PHE A 51 4.59 -3.97 5.31
N LEU A 52 5.30 -4.17 6.42
CA LEU A 52 5.76 -3.06 7.27
C LEU A 52 6.73 -2.14 6.52
N GLY A 53 7.64 -2.71 5.72
CA GLY A 53 8.55 -1.92 4.89
C GLY A 53 7.78 -1.11 3.83
N ASN A 54 6.74 -1.70 3.25
CA ASN A 54 5.88 -1.05 2.25
C ASN A 54 5.09 0.11 2.86
N GLU A 55 4.62 -0.02 4.11
CA GLU A 55 3.88 1.03 4.82
C GLU A 55 4.69 2.31 5.09
N VAL A 56 6.01 2.17 5.32
CA VAL A 56 6.89 3.34 5.55
C VAL A 56 6.87 4.30 4.37
N TRP A 57 6.58 3.82 3.15
CA TRP A 57 6.42 4.68 1.98
C TRP A 57 5.26 5.67 2.14
N LEU A 58 4.13 5.25 2.73
CA LEU A 58 3.01 6.16 3.00
C LEU A 58 3.33 7.14 4.13
N VAL A 59 4.07 6.71 5.15
CA VAL A 59 4.56 7.61 6.21
C VAL A 59 5.45 8.70 5.60
N ALA A 60 6.33 8.33 4.65
CA ALA A 60 7.15 9.29 3.92
C ALA A 60 6.30 10.23 3.05
N VAL A 61 5.27 9.74 2.36
CA VAL A 61 4.30 10.60 1.62
C VAL A 61 3.68 11.63 2.56
N ALA A 62 3.16 11.21 3.72
CA ALA A 62 2.57 12.11 4.70
C ALA A 62 3.58 13.15 5.23
N GLY A 63 4.82 12.73 5.51
CA GLY A 63 5.89 13.64 5.94
C GLY A 63 6.30 14.64 4.87
N ILE A 64 6.35 14.23 3.60
CA ILE A 64 6.63 15.13 2.47
C ILE A 64 5.49 16.13 2.29
N LEU A 65 4.23 15.68 2.34
CA LEU A 65 3.07 16.57 2.25
C LEU A 65 3.10 17.62 3.37
N ALA A 66 3.22 17.21 4.64
CA ALA A 66 3.25 18.14 5.76
C ALA A 66 4.48 19.08 5.74
N GLY A 67 5.64 18.58 5.32
CA GLY A 67 6.91 19.32 5.40
C GLY A 67 7.24 20.19 4.19
N ALA A 68 6.85 19.77 2.99
CA ALA A 68 7.16 20.44 1.72
C ALA A 68 5.93 21.05 1.05
N PHE A 69 4.72 20.54 1.31
CA PHE A 69 3.47 20.98 0.67
C PHE A 69 2.30 21.17 1.67
N PRO A 70 2.47 21.93 2.77
CA PRO A 70 1.49 21.99 3.86
C PRO A 70 0.12 22.52 3.45
N GLY A 71 0.04 23.42 2.46
CA GLY A 71 -1.24 23.90 1.93
C GLY A 71 -2.04 22.77 1.27
N MET A 72 -1.36 21.96 0.46
CA MET A 72 -1.96 20.82 -0.23
C MET A 72 -2.32 19.70 0.72
N GLU A 73 -1.50 19.46 1.74
CA GLU A 73 -1.81 18.53 2.83
C GLU A 73 -3.15 18.89 3.46
N HIS A 74 -3.34 20.16 3.84
CA HIS A 74 -4.59 20.65 4.40
C HIS A 74 -5.77 20.46 3.45
N GLU A 75 -5.64 20.86 2.18
CA GLU A 75 -6.70 20.74 1.18
C GLU A 75 -7.11 19.29 0.92
N LEU A 76 -6.14 18.38 0.76
CA LEU A 76 -6.39 16.97 0.53
C LEU A 76 -7.13 16.35 1.71
N LEU A 77 -6.64 16.58 2.94
CA LEU A 77 -7.26 16.06 4.16
C LEU A 77 -8.66 16.63 4.37
N TYR A 78 -8.84 17.93 4.15
CA TYR A 78 -10.14 18.57 4.33
C TYR A 78 -11.18 18.06 3.32
N ALA A 79 -10.80 18.02 2.03
CA ALA A 79 -11.67 17.56 0.95
C ALA A 79 -12.04 16.08 1.08
N HIS A 80 -11.11 15.24 1.55
CA HIS A 80 -11.28 13.78 1.59
C HIS A 80 -11.28 13.20 3.01
N ARG A 81 -11.68 13.99 4.02
CA ARG A 81 -11.62 13.61 5.45
C ARG A 81 -12.16 12.21 5.76
N GLN A 82 -13.28 11.85 5.13
CA GLN A 82 -13.93 10.54 5.35
C GLN A 82 -13.09 9.39 4.79
N LEU A 83 -12.44 9.59 3.65
CA LEU A 83 -11.57 8.60 3.03
C LEU A 83 -10.27 8.43 3.82
N PHE A 84 -9.68 9.52 4.32
CA PHE A 84 -8.51 9.42 5.19
C PHE A 84 -8.82 8.75 6.53
N LEU A 85 -10.00 9.01 7.13
CA LEU A 85 -10.46 8.27 8.31
C LEU A 85 -10.65 6.78 8.01
N LEU A 86 -11.23 6.43 6.86
CA LEU A 86 -11.37 5.04 6.42
C LEU A 86 -10.00 4.38 6.19
N LEU A 87 -9.05 5.11 5.59
CA LEU A 87 -7.69 4.66 5.37
C LEU A 87 -7.01 4.32 6.71
N LEU A 88 -7.06 5.25 7.68
CA LEU A 88 -6.45 5.06 8.99
C LEU A 88 -7.08 3.90 9.76
N LEU A 89 -8.41 3.82 9.77
CA LEU A 89 -9.12 2.70 10.41
C LEU A 89 -8.75 1.37 9.74
N GLY A 90 -8.75 1.34 8.40
CA GLY A 90 -8.37 0.17 7.62
C GLY A 90 -6.95 -0.29 7.91
N TRP A 91 -6.01 0.65 8.00
CA TRP A 91 -4.61 0.40 8.37
C TRP A 91 -4.53 -0.25 9.76
N VAL A 92 -5.08 0.41 10.78
CA VAL A 92 -5.03 -0.09 12.16
C VAL A 92 -5.67 -1.47 12.28
N VAL A 93 -6.84 -1.68 11.67
CA VAL A 93 -7.55 -2.97 11.74
C VAL A 93 -6.77 -4.07 11.02
N ARG A 94 -6.20 -3.79 9.84
CA ARG A 94 -5.41 -4.77 9.10
C ARG A 94 -4.21 -5.23 9.91
N ASP A 95 -3.44 -4.29 10.43
CA ASP A 95 -2.20 -4.59 11.12
C ASP A 95 -2.46 -5.28 12.45
N ALA A 96 -3.50 -4.86 13.17
CA ALA A 96 -3.96 -5.57 14.36
C ALA A 96 -4.30 -7.03 14.01
N GLY A 97 -5.01 -7.28 12.91
CA GLY A 97 -5.30 -8.63 12.43
C GLY A 97 -4.04 -9.45 12.19
N LEU A 98 -3.02 -8.89 11.53
CA LEU A 98 -1.75 -9.57 11.26
C LEU A 98 -0.97 -9.89 12.55
N TRP A 99 -0.80 -8.90 13.43
CA TRP A 99 0.01 -9.02 14.66
C TRP A 99 -0.65 -9.85 15.76
N TRP A 100 -1.98 -9.85 15.81
CA TRP A 100 -2.73 -10.58 16.84
C TRP A 100 -2.97 -12.04 16.47
N ARG A 101 -2.93 -12.40 15.18
CA ARG A 101 -3.27 -13.74 14.69
C ARG A 101 -2.57 -14.89 15.43
N GLY A 102 -1.31 -14.72 15.78
CA GLY A 102 -0.50 -15.73 16.47
C GLY A 102 -0.58 -15.71 18.01
N ARG A 103 -1.39 -14.83 18.61
CA ARG A 103 -1.42 -14.62 20.08
C ARG A 103 -2.25 -15.66 20.84
N PHE A 104 -3.30 -16.21 20.21
CA PHE A 104 -4.13 -17.24 20.81
C PHE A 104 -4.31 -18.41 19.84
N ASP A 105 -4.09 -19.63 20.34
CA ASP A 105 -4.27 -20.85 19.55
C ASP A 105 -5.74 -21.30 19.53
N ALA A 106 -6.61 -20.48 18.93
CA ALA A 106 -8.02 -20.77 18.79
C ALA A 106 -8.52 -20.50 17.37
N ALA A 107 -9.39 -21.37 16.85
CA ALA A 107 -9.92 -21.25 15.50
C ALA A 107 -10.74 -19.97 15.30
N TRP A 108 -11.59 -19.61 16.28
CA TRP A 108 -12.39 -18.39 16.26
C TRP A 108 -11.52 -17.12 16.26
N TRP A 109 -10.40 -17.15 17.00
CA TRP A 109 -9.46 -16.02 17.07
C TRP A 109 -8.76 -15.79 15.73
N ARG A 110 -8.23 -16.86 15.13
CA ARG A 110 -7.63 -16.81 13.79
C ARG A 110 -8.63 -16.33 12.75
N ALA A 111 -9.88 -16.81 12.80
CA ALA A 111 -10.93 -16.36 11.90
C ALA A 111 -11.25 -14.87 12.07
N GLY A 112 -11.32 -14.37 13.31
CA GLY A 112 -11.48 -12.95 13.61
C GLY A 112 -10.32 -12.11 13.05
N CYS A 113 -9.09 -12.54 13.26
CA CYS A 113 -7.90 -11.89 12.72
C CYS A 113 -7.88 -11.89 11.18
N ASP A 114 -8.20 -13.02 10.54
CA ASP A 114 -8.31 -13.10 9.09
C ASP A 114 -9.40 -12.15 8.55
N THR A 115 -10.52 -12.01 9.25
CA THR A 115 -11.57 -11.03 8.91
C THR A 115 -11.09 -9.59 9.04
N MET A 116 -10.32 -9.27 10.08
CA MET A 116 -9.70 -7.95 10.25
C MET A 116 -8.75 -7.62 9.11
N VAL A 117 -7.90 -8.58 8.69
CA VAL A 117 -7.01 -8.41 7.54
C VAL A 117 -7.81 -8.12 6.26
N VAL A 118 -8.88 -8.88 6.00
CA VAL A 118 -9.74 -8.68 4.83
C VAL A 118 -10.43 -7.32 4.87
N ALA A 119 -11.13 -7.01 5.97
CA ALA A 119 -11.87 -5.77 6.11
C ALA A 119 -10.96 -4.54 6.05
N GLY A 120 -9.81 -4.60 6.73
CA GLY A 120 -8.81 -3.53 6.73
C GLY A 120 -8.21 -3.31 5.34
N SER A 121 -7.85 -4.38 4.62
CA SER A 121 -7.37 -4.27 3.24
C SER A 121 -8.42 -3.74 2.26
N TRP A 122 -9.69 -4.12 2.40
CA TRP A 122 -10.77 -3.52 1.61
C TRP A 122 -10.97 -2.04 1.92
N ALA A 123 -10.95 -1.66 3.20
CA ALA A 123 -11.03 -0.26 3.62
C ALA A 123 -9.89 0.59 3.05
N LEU A 124 -8.65 0.09 3.10
CA LEU A 124 -7.48 0.74 2.49
C LEU A 124 -7.65 0.91 0.97
N ALA A 125 -8.04 -0.16 0.27
CA ALA A 125 -8.21 -0.11 -1.18
C ALA A 125 -9.33 0.87 -1.59
N LEU A 126 -10.46 0.86 -0.88
CA LEU A 126 -11.58 1.78 -1.12
C LEU A 126 -11.20 3.23 -0.83
N ALA A 127 -10.45 3.48 0.24
CA ALA A 127 -9.99 4.82 0.58
C ALA A 127 -9.02 5.38 -0.47
N LEU A 128 -7.97 4.62 -0.80
CA LEU A 128 -6.97 5.01 -1.79
C LEU A 128 -7.57 5.12 -3.19
N GLY A 129 -8.39 4.15 -3.59
CA GLY A 129 -9.13 4.19 -4.84
C GLY A 129 -10.06 5.40 -4.90
N GLY A 130 -10.77 5.71 -3.81
CA GLY A 130 -11.64 6.88 -3.71
C GLY A 130 -10.89 8.21 -3.85
N VAL A 131 -9.73 8.35 -3.18
CA VAL A 131 -8.90 9.56 -3.31
C VAL A 131 -8.42 9.70 -4.75
N LEU A 132 -7.86 8.65 -5.34
CA LEU A 132 -7.38 8.68 -6.73
C LEU A 132 -8.52 8.92 -7.74
N GLY A 133 -9.69 8.32 -7.53
CA GLY A 133 -10.87 8.54 -8.36
C GLY A 133 -11.38 9.98 -8.29
N SER A 134 -11.36 10.56 -7.10
CA SER A 134 -11.68 11.98 -6.88
C SER A 134 -10.70 12.89 -7.63
N LEU A 135 -9.39 12.63 -7.53
CA LEU A 135 -8.36 13.43 -8.21
C LEU A 135 -8.42 13.30 -9.74
N LEU A 136 -8.71 12.10 -10.26
CA LEU A 136 -8.68 11.81 -11.69
C LEU A 136 -9.98 12.17 -12.42
N ALA A 137 -11.13 12.02 -11.75
CA ALA A 137 -12.45 12.09 -12.35
C ALA A 137 -13.46 12.93 -11.54
N GLY A 138 -13.02 13.61 -10.49
CA GLY A 138 -13.82 14.56 -9.71
C GLY A 138 -14.78 13.92 -8.69
N SER A 139 -14.82 12.59 -8.56
CA SER A 139 -15.62 11.94 -7.51
C SER A 139 -15.07 10.59 -7.07
N ALA A 140 -15.27 10.26 -5.78
CA ALA A 140 -14.75 9.03 -5.18
C ALA A 140 -15.27 7.71 -5.80
N PRO A 141 -16.56 7.57 -6.21
CA PRO A 141 -17.05 6.34 -6.82
C PRO A 141 -16.32 5.94 -8.12
N TYR A 142 -15.74 6.91 -8.84
CA TYR A 142 -14.91 6.62 -10.02
C TYR A 142 -13.58 5.92 -9.66
N GLY A 143 -13.29 5.75 -8.38
CA GLY A 143 -12.18 4.96 -7.86
C GLY A 143 -12.38 3.44 -7.88
N LEU A 144 -13.60 2.94 -8.07
CA LEU A 144 -13.89 1.49 -8.04
C LEU A 144 -13.04 0.65 -9.02
N PRO A 145 -12.76 1.10 -10.27
CA PRO A 145 -11.82 0.40 -11.14
C PRO A 145 -10.41 0.29 -10.54
N ILE A 146 -9.95 1.29 -9.80
CA ILE A 146 -8.64 1.29 -9.13
C ILE A 146 -8.61 0.26 -8.00
N VAL A 147 -9.73 0.09 -7.27
CA VAL A 147 -9.90 -0.99 -6.28
C VAL A 147 -9.74 -2.37 -6.94
N ALA A 148 -10.30 -2.56 -8.13
CA ALA A 148 -10.11 -3.80 -8.90
C ALA A 148 -8.64 -3.97 -9.34
N VAL A 149 -7.93 -2.89 -9.68
CA VAL A 149 -6.49 -2.95 -9.97
C VAL A 149 -5.70 -3.41 -8.74
N PHE A 150 -6.01 -2.94 -7.53
CA PHE A 150 -5.37 -3.46 -6.30
C PHE A 150 -5.58 -4.97 -6.13
N ALA A 151 -6.81 -5.47 -6.32
CA ALA A 151 -7.08 -6.90 -6.26
C ALA A 151 -6.27 -7.70 -7.30
N LEU A 152 -6.23 -7.23 -8.56
CA LEU A 152 -5.42 -7.85 -9.61
C LEU A 152 -3.92 -7.77 -9.31
N HIS A 153 -3.46 -6.68 -8.70
CA HIS A 153 -2.07 -6.48 -8.34
C HIS A 153 -1.63 -7.46 -7.24
N GLY A 154 -2.41 -7.56 -6.17
CA GLY A 154 -2.17 -8.53 -5.10
C GLY A 154 -2.28 -9.98 -5.58
N SER A 155 -3.25 -10.28 -6.45
CA SER A 155 -3.34 -11.59 -7.10
C SER A 155 -2.09 -11.91 -7.96
N GLY A 156 -1.63 -10.95 -8.76
CA GLY A 156 -0.40 -11.09 -9.54
C GLY A 156 0.82 -11.35 -8.65
N PHE A 157 0.94 -10.61 -7.54
CA PHE A 157 1.98 -10.81 -6.53
C PHE A 157 1.89 -12.21 -5.88
N ALA A 158 0.69 -12.61 -5.45
CA ALA A 158 0.44 -13.94 -4.89
C ALA A 158 0.88 -15.06 -5.85
N ARG A 159 0.63 -14.91 -7.15
CA ARG A 159 1.06 -15.89 -8.18
C ARG A 159 2.58 -16.06 -8.26
N LEU A 160 3.35 -14.99 -7.98
CA LEU A 160 4.81 -15.04 -7.92
C LEU A 160 5.32 -15.76 -6.67
N ARG A 161 4.62 -15.59 -5.53
CA ARG A 161 5.13 -15.94 -4.21
C ARG A 161 4.58 -17.25 -3.64
N LEU A 162 3.34 -17.60 -3.98
CA LEU A 162 2.66 -18.79 -3.46
C LEU A 162 3.23 -20.11 -4.02
N PRO A 163 3.13 -21.22 -3.27
CA PRO A 163 3.45 -22.55 -3.77
C PRO A 163 2.52 -22.98 -4.91
N SER A 164 2.91 -24.02 -5.66
CA SER A 164 2.13 -24.58 -6.78
C SER A 164 0.70 -24.96 -6.38
N SER A 165 0.54 -25.47 -5.16
CA SER A 165 -0.75 -25.88 -4.57
C SER A 165 -1.75 -24.73 -4.43
N LEU A 166 -1.31 -23.48 -4.34
CA LEU A 166 -2.20 -22.32 -4.15
C LEU A 166 -2.15 -21.32 -5.31
N ARG A 167 -1.01 -21.20 -6.01
CA ARG A 167 -0.81 -20.17 -7.05
C ARG A 167 -1.78 -20.26 -8.22
N HIS A 168 -2.41 -21.41 -8.46
CA HIS A 168 -3.37 -21.59 -9.55
C HIS A 168 -4.67 -20.81 -9.33
N ARG A 169 -4.97 -20.41 -8.08
CA ARG A 169 -6.11 -19.56 -7.73
C ARG A 169 -5.85 -18.08 -8.01
N ALA A 170 -4.59 -17.72 -8.25
CA ALA A 170 -4.15 -16.36 -8.50
C ALA A 170 -4.01 -16.09 -10.01
N VAL A 171 -4.58 -14.99 -10.45
CA VAL A 171 -4.59 -14.51 -11.84
C VAL A 171 -3.86 -13.17 -11.97
N GLY A 172 -3.67 -12.70 -13.20
CA GLY A 172 -3.06 -11.40 -13.48
C GLY A 172 -1.53 -11.43 -13.53
N SER A 173 -0.97 -10.24 -13.79
CA SER A 173 0.45 -9.98 -13.95
C SER A 173 0.88 -8.85 -13.02
N TYR A 174 1.74 -9.18 -12.05
CA TYR A 174 2.32 -8.20 -11.12
C TYR A 174 3.01 -7.02 -11.82
N PRO A 175 3.91 -7.21 -12.82
CA PRO A 175 4.56 -6.08 -13.45
C PRO A 175 3.60 -5.18 -14.25
N LEU A 176 2.61 -5.75 -14.94
CA LEU A 176 1.64 -4.94 -15.70
C LEU A 176 0.77 -4.09 -14.76
N THR A 177 0.31 -4.67 -13.66
CA THR A 177 -0.48 -3.94 -12.66
C THR A 177 0.36 -2.95 -11.87
N ALA A 178 1.65 -3.22 -11.64
CA ALA A 178 2.58 -2.23 -11.07
C ALA A 178 2.73 -1.00 -11.97
N VAL A 179 2.91 -1.21 -13.28
CA VAL A 179 2.97 -0.11 -14.26
C VAL A 179 1.65 0.66 -14.29
N ALA A 180 0.51 -0.02 -14.24
CA ALA A 180 -0.79 0.62 -14.18
C ALA A 180 -0.96 1.49 -12.93
N LEU A 181 -0.60 0.98 -11.75
CA LEU A 181 -0.66 1.74 -10.48
C LEU A 181 0.30 2.93 -10.49
N ALA A 182 1.50 2.79 -11.04
CA ALA A 182 2.43 3.90 -11.21
C ALA A 182 1.86 4.97 -12.15
N GLY A 183 1.28 4.56 -13.29
CA GLY A 183 0.62 5.47 -14.21
C GLY A 183 -0.54 6.22 -13.57
N LEU A 184 -1.37 5.54 -12.77
CA LEU A 184 -2.47 6.16 -12.02
C LEU A 184 -1.95 7.18 -10.99
N ALA A 185 -0.87 6.87 -10.27
CA ALA A 185 -0.26 7.78 -9.31
C ALA A 185 0.22 9.06 -9.99
N LEU A 186 0.97 8.93 -11.09
CA LEU A 186 1.50 10.05 -11.84
C LEU A 186 0.39 10.88 -12.50
N ALA A 187 -0.63 10.23 -13.06
CA ALA A 187 -1.78 10.90 -13.65
C ALA A 187 -2.58 11.68 -12.60
N ALA A 188 -2.76 11.13 -11.39
CA ALA A 188 -3.44 11.83 -10.29
C ALA A 188 -2.60 13.00 -9.79
N GLY A 189 -1.28 12.80 -9.62
CA GLY A 189 -0.35 13.85 -9.22
C GLY A 189 -0.28 15.02 -10.21
N ALA A 190 -0.38 14.74 -11.52
CA ALA A 190 -0.39 15.76 -12.57
C ALA A 190 -1.66 16.64 -12.55
N ARG A 191 -2.72 16.25 -11.81
CA ARG A 191 -3.93 17.06 -11.62
C ARG A 191 -3.83 18.01 -10.43
N LEU A 192 -2.82 17.85 -9.58
CA LEU A 192 -2.60 18.68 -8.41
C LEU A 192 -1.78 19.91 -8.79
N ASP A 193 -2.25 21.09 -8.40
CA ASP A 193 -1.45 22.31 -8.49
C ASP A 193 -0.52 22.38 -7.27
N LEU A 194 0.75 22.00 -7.49
CA LEU A 194 1.77 21.96 -6.44
C LEU A 194 2.41 23.32 -6.17
N GLY A 195 2.22 24.32 -7.04
CA GLY A 195 2.99 25.57 -7.02
C GLY A 195 2.54 26.58 -5.98
N HIS A 196 1.26 26.63 -5.65
CA HIS A 196 0.72 27.60 -4.67
C HIS A 196 0.81 27.12 -3.21
N ALA A 197 1.19 25.86 -2.99
CA ALA A 197 1.11 25.17 -1.70
C ALA A 197 2.47 24.82 -1.08
N VAL A 198 3.58 25.29 -1.67
CA VAL A 198 4.95 24.93 -1.28
C VAL A 198 5.35 25.61 0.03
N ALA A 199 6.04 24.87 0.90
CA ALA A 199 6.60 25.38 2.14
C ALA A 199 7.67 26.46 1.90
N GLY A 200 7.94 27.29 2.92
CA GLY A 200 9.01 28.29 2.87
C GLY A 200 10.39 27.68 2.56
N PRO A 201 11.33 28.45 1.95
CA PRO A 201 12.56 27.90 1.37
C PRO A 201 13.41 27.05 2.32
N SER A 202 13.47 27.42 3.60
CA SER A 202 14.21 26.68 4.63
C SER A 202 13.60 25.31 4.93
N SER A 203 12.27 25.26 5.13
CA SER A 203 11.56 23.99 5.39
C SER A 203 11.69 23.06 4.19
N LEU A 204 11.43 23.60 2.99
CA LEU A 204 11.55 22.85 1.74
C LEU A 204 12.95 22.26 1.56
N LYS A 205 14.00 23.04 1.86
CA LYS A 205 15.39 22.57 1.79
C LYS A 205 15.66 21.44 2.78
N ILE A 206 15.26 21.60 4.05
CA ILE A 206 15.49 20.59 5.10
C ILE A 206 14.82 19.27 4.72
N VAL A 207 13.52 19.32 4.39
CA VAL A 207 12.74 18.13 4.04
C VAL A 207 13.29 17.46 2.80
N THR A 208 13.60 18.23 1.74
CA THR A 208 14.14 17.66 0.50
C THR A 208 15.47 16.97 0.73
N VAL A 209 16.41 17.60 1.46
CA VAL A 209 17.72 17.00 1.75
C VAL A 209 17.58 15.74 2.60
N PHE A 210 16.75 15.78 3.65
CA PHE A 210 16.50 14.62 4.49
C PHE A 210 15.96 13.44 3.67
N VAL A 211 14.94 13.68 2.85
CA VAL A 211 14.31 12.65 2.02
C VAL A 211 15.28 12.12 0.96
N LEU A 212 16.13 12.95 0.36
CA LEU A 212 17.17 12.51 -0.57
C LEU A 212 18.18 11.57 0.07
N VAL A 213 18.49 11.75 1.35
CA VAL A 213 19.40 10.85 2.10
C VAL A 213 18.68 9.55 2.50
N MET A 214 17.41 9.64 2.89
CA MET A 214 16.63 8.47 3.31
C MET A 214 16.23 7.57 2.14
N LEU A 215 15.92 8.13 0.97
CA LEU A 215 15.47 7.37 -0.20
C LEU A 215 16.42 6.22 -0.60
N PRO A 216 17.75 6.40 -0.78
CA PRO A 216 18.64 5.29 -1.12
C PRO A 216 18.71 4.22 -0.02
N LEU A 217 18.59 4.60 1.26
CA LEU A 217 18.53 3.65 2.37
C LEU A 217 17.25 2.80 2.31
N MET A 218 16.11 3.44 2.06
CA MET A 218 14.83 2.75 1.89
C MET A 218 14.83 1.83 0.68
N LEU A 219 15.38 2.27 -0.45
CA LEU A 219 15.54 1.44 -1.65
C LEU A 219 16.47 0.24 -1.39
N GLY A 220 17.58 0.46 -0.68
CA GLY A 220 18.51 -0.60 -0.27
C GLY A 220 17.85 -1.63 0.65
N ALA A 221 17.10 -1.17 1.66
CA ALA A 221 16.34 -2.03 2.56
C ALA A 221 15.26 -2.83 1.82
N GLN A 222 14.55 -2.18 0.89
CA GLN A 222 13.55 -2.84 0.06
C GLN A 222 14.20 -3.91 -0.84
N ALA A 223 15.29 -3.58 -1.52
CA ALA A 223 16.02 -4.51 -2.37
C ALA A 223 16.56 -5.70 -1.58
N LEU A 224 17.11 -5.46 -0.38
CA LEU A 224 17.59 -6.50 0.51
C LEU A 224 16.45 -7.42 0.97
N SER A 225 15.28 -6.86 1.33
CA SER A 225 14.11 -7.65 1.70
C SER A 225 13.65 -8.54 0.53
N TRP A 226 13.49 -7.97 -0.66
CA TRP A 226 13.13 -8.71 -1.87
C TRP A 226 14.14 -9.79 -2.24
N TRP A 227 15.44 -9.52 -2.08
CA TRP A 227 16.50 -10.50 -2.31
C TRP A 227 16.48 -11.62 -1.27
N THR A 228 16.35 -11.29 0.01
CA THR A 228 16.35 -12.24 1.13
C THR A 228 15.17 -13.19 1.02
N PHE A 229 13.99 -12.65 0.74
CA PHE A 229 12.78 -13.42 0.68
C PHE A 229 12.45 -13.88 -0.75
N ARG A 230 13.33 -13.78 -1.75
CA ARG A 230 13.02 -14.03 -3.18
C ARG A 230 12.35 -15.38 -3.53
N ALA A 231 12.58 -16.41 -2.71
CA ALA A 231 12.00 -17.73 -2.91
C ALA A 231 10.48 -17.75 -2.66
N ARG A 232 9.79 -18.72 -3.26
CA ARG A 232 8.38 -18.99 -2.95
C ARG A 232 8.22 -19.47 -1.51
N VAL A 233 7.06 -19.21 -0.92
CA VAL A 233 6.69 -19.72 0.40
C VAL A 233 6.62 -21.25 0.34
N LYS A 234 7.34 -21.92 1.24
CA LYS A 234 7.42 -23.39 1.31
C LYS A 234 6.37 -24.03 2.23
N GLY A 235 5.74 -23.25 3.11
CA GLY A 235 4.75 -23.72 4.08
C GLY A 235 4.26 -22.58 5.00
N PRO A 236 3.37 -22.87 5.97
CA PRO A 236 2.89 -21.86 6.91
C PRO A 236 4.07 -21.26 7.70
N GLY A 237 4.23 -19.93 7.61
CA GLY A 237 5.24 -19.17 8.36
C GLY A 237 4.92 -19.09 9.85
N TYR A 238 5.74 -18.39 10.64
CA TYR A 238 5.56 -18.26 12.10
C TYR A 238 4.34 -17.41 12.50
N LEU A 239 3.79 -16.60 11.59
CA LEU A 239 2.48 -15.94 11.70
C LEU A 239 1.35 -16.85 11.22
#